data_AF-A0A6L9KWK8-F1
#
_entry.id   AF-A0A6L9KWK8-F1
#
_cell.length_a   1.000
_cell.length_b   1.000
_cell.length_c   1.000
_cell.angle_alpha   90.00
_cell.angle_beta   90.00
_cell.angle_gamma   90.00
#
_symmetry.space_group_name_H-M   'P 1'
#
loop_
_entity.id
_entity.type
_entity.pdbx_description
1 polymer ?
#
loop_
_entity_poly.entity_id
_entity_poly.type
_entity_poly.pdbx_seq_one_letter_code
_entity_poly.pdbx_strand_id
1 'polypeptide(L)' 'ANAEGNGPIPRLAGQHADYLYKQLMVFNDDAQREAEHEKHPNMPENLERAHGAAMEGIAQGLSDEQKHAVTLYLQSLK' A
#
# COMPACT_ATOMS: atom_id res chain seq x y z
N ALA A 1 -12.06 16.00 1.35
CA ALA A 1 -12.51 14.62 1.54
C ALA A 1 -11.99 14.14 2.90
N ASN A 2 -12.78 13.43 3.70
CA ASN A 2 -12.45 13.10 5.10
C ASN A 2 -11.80 11.70 5.27
N ALA A 3 -11.40 11.03 4.19
CA ALA A 3 -10.79 9.69 4.21
C ALA A 3 -11.52 8.66 5.11
N GLU A 4 -12.84 8.74 5.14
CA GLU A 4 -13.72 7.93 6.01
C GLU A 4 -13.89 6.48 5.54
N GLY A 5 -13.39 6.15 4.34
CA GLY A 5 -13.59 4.85 3.69
C GLY A 5 -15.01 4.70 3.15
N ASN A 6 -15.22 3.68 2.32
CA ASN A 6 -16.55 3.30 1.83
C ASN A 6 -16.55 1.85 1.35
N GLY A 7 -17.36 1.00 1.98
CA GLY A 7 -17.47 -0.42 1.66
C GLY A 7 -16.10 -1.13 1.73
N PRO A 8 -15.57 -1.65 0.60
CA PRO A 8 -14.27 -2.34 0.57
C PRO A 8 -13.07 -1.41 0.75
N ILE A 9 -13.25 -0.09 0.62
CA ILE A 9 -12.17 0.89 0.83
C ILE A 9 -12.12 1.20 2.33
N PRO A 10 -11.03 0.86 3.03
CA PRO A 10 -10.94 1.07 4.47
C PRO A 10 -10.89 2.57 4.82
N ARG A 11 -11.34 2.89 6.04
CA ARG A 11 -11.13 4.21 6.63
C ARG A 11 -9.64 4.42 6.91
N LEU A 12 -9.11 5.56 6.47
CA LEU A 12 -7.71 5.94 6.71
C LEU A 12 -7.58 7.16 7.64
N ALA A 13 -8.63 7.97 7.77
CA ALA A 13 -8.62 9.11 8.68
C ALA A 13 -8.43 8.68 10.14
N GLY A 14 -7.45 9.31 10.79
CA GLY A 14 -7.11 9.10 12.19
C GLY A 14 -6.25 7.86 12.45
N GLN A 15 -5.87 7.10 11.42
CA GLN A 15 -4.98 5.96 11.59
C GLN A 15 -3.53 6.42 11.84
N HIS A 16 -2.79 5.64 12.62
CA HIS A 16 -1.38 5.92 12.91
C HIS A 16 -0.53 5.95 11.65
N ALA A 17 0.25 7.03 11.48
CA ALA A 17 1.09 7.25 10.32
C ALA A 17 2.08 6.09 10.12
N ASP A 18 2.70 5.59 11.19
CA ASP A 18 3.62 4.45 11.14
C ASP A 18 2.95 3.17 10.62
N TYR A 19 1.69 2.94 10.99
CA TYR A 19 0.96 1.78 10.50
C TYR A 19 0.64 1.93 9.01
N LEU A 20 0.13 3.09 8.60
CA LEU A 20 -0.18 3.35 7.19
C LEU A 20 1.08 3.30 6.31
N TYR A 21 2.20 3.83 6.79
CA TYR A 21 3.48 3.78 6.09
C TYR A 21 3.94 2.34 5.91
N LYS A 22 3.88 1.50 6.96
CA LYS A 22 4.17 0.07 6.85
C LYS A 22 3.28 -0.64 5.84
N GLN A 23 1.98 -0.33 5.79
CA GLN A 23 1.08 -0.90 4.78
C GLN A 23 1.47 -0.49 3.36
N LEU A 24 1.83 0.77 3.13
CA LEU A 24 2.31 1.24 1.82
C LEU A 24 3.61 0.55 1.40
N MET A 25 4.49 0.22 2.34
CA MET A 25 5.71 -0.54 2.05
C MET A 25 5.39 -1.99 1.67
N VAL A 26 4.50 -2.66 2.40
CA VAL A 26 4.05 -4.02 2.07
C VAL A 26 3.49 -4.06 0.64
N PHE A 27 2.59 -3.15 0.28
CA PHE A 27 2.04 -3.11 -1.07
C PHE A 27 3.08 -2.81 -2.15
N ASN A 28 4.11 -2.01 -1.85
CA ASN A 28 5.18 -1.73 -2.80
C ASN A 28 6.06 -2.98 -3.03
N ASP A 29 6.41 -3.69 -1.96
CA ASP A 29 7.21 -4.91 -2.02
C ASP A 29 6.43 -6.04 -2.73
N ASP A 30 5.13 -6.15 -2.47
CA ASP A 30 4.25 -7.10 -3.14
C ASP A 30 4.24 -6.86 -4.66
N ALA A 31 4.09 -5.60 -5.08
CA ALA A 31 4.10 -5.21 -6.48
C ALA A 31 5.47 -5.45 -7.16
N GLN A 32 6.58 -5.28 -6.43
CA GLN A 32 7.92 -5.60 -6.93
C GLN A 32 8.09 -7.10 -7.16
N ARG A 33 7.66 -7.93 -6.21
CA ARG A 33 7.72 -9.39 -6.34
C ARG A 33 6.89 -9.90 -7.53
N GLU A 34 5.74 -9.30 -7.81
CA GLU A 34 4.95 -9.65 -9.01
C GLU A 34 5.71 -9.33 -10.30
N ALA A 35 6.29 -8.13 -10.41
CA ALA A 35 7.09 -7.74 -11.57
C ALA A 35 8.35 -8.62 -11.77
N GLU A 36 8.89 -9.18 -10.69
CA GLU A 36 9.99 -10.15 -10.74
C GLU A 36 9.53 -11.54 -11.18
N HIS A 37 8.37 -12.00 -10.70
CA HIS A 37 7.76 -13.26 -11.13
C HIS A 37 7.42 -13.25 -12.63
N GLU A 38 6.89 -12.15 -13.16
CA GLU A 38 6.63 -11.98 -14.60
C GLU A 38 7.90 -12.19 -15.46
N LYS A 39 9.06 -11.77 -14.96
CA LYS A 39 10.35 -11.93 -15.66
C LYS A 39 10.94 -13.34 -15.50
N HIS A 40 10.52 -14.08 -14.48
CA HIS A 40 11.06 -15.40 -14.11
C HIS A 40 9.93 -16.39 -13.77
N PRO A 41 9.24 -16.96 -14.78
CA PRO A 41 8.00 -17.73 -14.61
C PRO A 41 8.14 -19.08 -13.88
N ASN A 42 9.36 -19.46 -13.45
CA ASN A 42 9.64 -20.70 -12.73
C ASN A 42 9.95 -20.47 -11.23
N MET A 43 9.66 -19.29 -10.69
CA MET A 43 9.77 -19.01 -9.25
C MET A 43 8.63 -19.70 -8.49
N PRO A 44 8.86 -20.32 -7.31
CA PRO A 44 7.81 -21.08 -6.62
C PRO A 44 6.62 -20.19 -6.20
N GLU A 45 5.41 -20.66 -6.50
CA GLU A 45 4.12 -19.95 -6.42
C GLU A 45 3.56 -19.79 -4.98
N ASN A 46 4.40 -19.84 -3.94
CA ASN A 46 3.94 -19.74 -2.56
C ASN A 46 3.82 -18.28 -2.05
N LEU A 47 3.58 -17.34 -2.96
CA LEU A 47 3.24 -15.96 -2.62
C LEU A 47 1.71 -15.88 -2.41
N GLU A 48 1.26 -16.05 -1.17
CA GLU A 48 -0.12 -15.72 -0.82
C GLU A 48 -0.35 -14.25 -1.22
N ARG A 49 -1.23 -14.02 -2.21
CA ARG A 49 -1.54 -12.68 -2.71
C ARG A 49 -2.07 -11.84 -1.56
N ALA A 50 -1.29 -10.88 -1.09
CA ALA A 50 -1.83 -9.85 -0.22
C ALA A 50 -2.89 -9.07 -1.02
N HIS A 51 -4.06 -8.91 -0.45
CA HIS A 51 -5.17 -8.18 -1.05
C HIS A 51 -4.74 -6.75 -1.38
N GLY A 52 -4.57 -6.37 -2.65
CA GLY A 52 -4.04 -5.03 -2.89
C GLY A 52 -3.83 -4.51 -4.30
N ALA A 53 -4.23 -5.17 -5.39
CA ALA A 53 -3.89 -4.75 -6.76
C ALA A 53 -4.06 -3.23 -7.06
N ALA A 54 -5.09 -2.59 -6.52
CA ALA A 54 -5.26 -1.15 -6.64
C ALA A 54 -4.23 -0.32 -5.84
N MET A 55 -3.87 -0.78 -4.64
CA MET A 55 -2.90 -0.14 -3.74
C MET A 55 -1.45 -0.39 -4.16
N GLU A 56 -1.16 -1.51 -4.82
CA GLU A 56 0.17 -1.85 -5.37
C GLU A 56 0.68 -0.76 -6.34
N GLY A 57 -0.13 -0.44 -7.36
CA GLY A 57 0.21 0.63 -8.31
C GLY A 57 0.31 2.02 -7.65
N ILE A 58 -0.53 2.28 -6.64
CA ILE A 58 -0.47 3.54 -5.88
C ILE A 58 0.82 3.61 -5.06
N ALA A 59 1.20 2.52 -4.38
CA ALA A 59 2.37 2.47 -3.52
C ALA A 59 3.69 2.58 -4.31
N GLN A 60 3.76 1.99 -5.50
CA GLN A 60 4.89 2.14 -6.42
C GLN A 60 5.05 3.57 -6.93
N GLY A 61 3.94 4.29 -7.15
CA GLY A 61 3.95 5.65 -7.65
C GLY A 61 4.39 6.72 -6.64
N LEU A 62 4.44 6.39 -5.34
CA LEU A 62 4.80 7.31 -4.28
C LEU A 62 6.28 7.19 -3.89
N SER A 63 6.99 8.32 -3.86
CA SER A 63 8.30 8.40 -3.21
C SER A 63 8.20 8.19 -1.70
N ASP A 64 9.33 7.88 -1.05
CA ASP A 64 9.36 7.69 0.40
C ASP A 64 8.89 8.94 1.18
N GLU A 65 9.34 10.12 0.75
CA GLU A 65 8.90 11.40 1.31
C GLU A 65 7.38 11.59 1.13
N GLN A 66 6.84 11.22 -0.04
CA GLN A 66 5.40 11.31 -0.30
C GLN A 66 4.60 10.32 0.56
N LYS A 67 5.10 9.11 0.79
CA LYS A 67 4.52 8.13 1.71
C LYS A 67 4.47 8.69 3.13
N HIS A 68 5.53 9.33 3.61
CA HIS A 68 5.52 9.97 4.92
C HIS A 68 4.55 11.16 4.98
N ALA A 69 4.57 12.04 3.98
CA ALA A 69 3.70 13.21 3.95
C ALA A 69 2.20 12.83 3.98
N VAL A 70 1.79 11.85 3.16
CA VAL A 70 0.39 11.42 3.09
C VAL A 70 -0.07 10.72 4.37
N THR A 71 0.80 9.91 4.99
CA THR A 71 0.45 9.18 6.22
C THR A 71 0.30 10.11 7.42
N LEU A 72 1.16 11.14 7.53
CA LEU A 72 1.01 12.20 8.52
C LEU A 72 -0.28 13.01 8.31
N TYR A 73 -0.60 13.34 7.07
CA TYR A 73 -1.87 13.99 6.74
C TYR A 73 -3.06 13.14 7.17
N LEU A 74 -3.10 11.86 6.80
CA LEU A 74 -4.20 10.95 7.13
C LEU A 74 -4.37 10.75 8.64
N GLN A 75 -3.27 10.68 9.40
CA GLN A 75 -3.32 10.63 10.86
C GLN A 75 -3.95 11.89 11.48
N SER A 76 -3.75 13.05 10.85
CA SER A 76 -4.29 14.32 11.37
C SER A 76 -5.81 14.48 11.18
N LEU A 77 -6.42 13.63 10.34
CA LEU A 77 -7.86 13.67 10.07
C LEU A 77 -8.65 13.05 11.23
N LYS A 78 -9.87 13.57 11.45
CA LYS A 78 -10.81 13.10 12.47
C LYS A 78 -11.91 12.27 11.86
#